data_AF-A0A821Q380-F1
#
_entry.id   AF-A0A821Q380-F1
#
_cell.length_a   1.000
_cell.length_b   1.000
_cell.length_c   1.000
_cell.angle_alpha   90.00
_cell.angle_beta   90.00
_cell.angle_gamma   90.00
#
_symmetry.space_group_name_H-M   'P 1'
#
loop_
_entity.id
_entity.type
_entity.pdbx_description
1 polymer ?
#
loop_
_entity_poly.entity_id
_entity_poly.type
_entity_poly.pdbx_seq_one_letter_code
_entity_poly.pdbx_strand_id
1 'polypeptide(L)'
;MAKSKRYINTSLLPDDILSYTDTEFYNVAKRIVGDNAAQLLEIQSIRSPDSFLFMPDVFAILNIKCSALNLLKEKLCLKTDDDKYIVKPGIKSIMNYFRELIICKQAEVMKILSYQNKLSTSVIPPLTTTSSTMSENSSSQQQQSLLSSTTDLVQPSTTMSVDEHYHRNFIINSISNWCEKFSSKISLIEGSDYYLILTSLNDT
;
A
#
# COMPACT_ATOMS: atom_id res chain seq x y z
N MET A 1 -15.15 7.69 24.01
CA MET A 1 -15.35 8.90 23.18
C MET A 1 -15.61 8.46 21.75
N ALA A 2 -16.79 8.73 21.20
CA ALA A 2 -17.10 8.39 19.81
C ALA A 2 -16.25 9.24 18.85
N LYS A 3 -15.52 8.61 17.94
CA LYS A 3 -14.80 9.33 16.87
C LYS A 3 -15.84 9.98 15.96
N SER A 4 -15.98 11.31 16.06
CA SER A 4 -16.78 12.08 15.12
C SER A 4 -16.20 11.86 13.72
N LYS A 5 -16.98 11.21 12.85
CA LYS A 5 -16.58 10.91 11.47
C LYS A 5 -16.65 12.22 10.70
N ARG A 6 -15.51 12.90 10.56
CA ARG A 6 -15.43 14.11 9.72
C ARG A 6 -15.69 13.69 8.27
N TYR A 7 -16.57 14.41 7.59
CA TYR A 7 -16.80 14.21 6.17
C TYR A 7 -15.56 14.67 5.39
N ILE A 8 -15.04 13.79 4.54
CA ILE A 8 -13.87 14.07 3.69
C ILE A 8 -14.36 14.18 2.26
N ASN A 9 -14.21 15.36 1.67
CA ASN A 9 -14.65 15.64 0.30
C ASN A 9 -13.51 15.35 -0.70
N THR A 10 -13.47 14.15 -1.24
CA THR A 10 -12.46 13.71 -2.22
C THR A 10 -12.56 14.41 -3.57
N SER A 11 -13.67 15.12 -3.87
CA SER A 11 -13.81 15.91 -5.10
C SER A 11 -12.86 17.11 -5.20
N LEU A 12 -12.18 17.46 -4.09
CA LEU A 12 -11.12 18.47 -4.10
C LEU A 12 -9.83 17.97 -4.78
N LEU A 13 -9.68 16.66 -4.95
CA LEU A 13 -8.57 16.04 -5.65
C LEU A 13 -8.96 15.70 -7.10
N PRO A 14 -8.05 15.87 -8.06
CA PRO A 14 -8.20 15.30 -9.40
C PRO A 14 -8.42 13.79 -9.36
N ASP A 15 -9.09 13.25 -10.38
CA ASP A 15 -9.37 11.81 -10.44
C ASP A 15 -8.12 10.95 -10.62
N ASP A 16 -7.12 11.50 -11.28
CA ASP A 16 -5.82 10.90 -11.58
C ASP A 16 -4.71 11.31 -10.59
N ILE A 17 -5.05 11.93 -9.45
CA ILE A 17 -4.06 12.38 -8.46
C ILE A 17 -3.07 11.28 -8.05
N LEU A 18 -3.52 10.02 -8.00
CA LEU A 18 -2.70 8.88 -7.58
C LEU A 18 -1.57 8.54 -8.57
N SER A 19 -1.63 9.03 -9.82
CA SER A 19 -0.55 8.90 -10.79
C SER A 19 0.36 10.12 -10.87
N TYR A 20 0.07 11.19 -10.14
CA TYR A 20 0.85 12.43 -10.23
C TYR A 20 2.24 12.25 -9.64
N THR A 21 3.21 12.86 -10.31
CA THR A 21 4.59 12.94 -9.85
C THR A 21 5.13 14.36 -9.98
N ASP A 22 6.10 14.70 -9.14
CA ASP A 22 6.84 15.96 -9.20
C ASP A 22 5.93 17.18 -9.22
N THR A 23 6.05 17.98 -10.28
CA THR A 23 5.37 19.25 -10.45
C THR A 23 3.86 19.12 -10.36
N GLU A 24 3.27 18.06 -10.90
CA GLU A 24 1.82 17.84 -10.86
C GLU A 24 1.34 17.63 -9.42
N PHE A 25 2.06 16.78 -8.68
CA PHE A 25 1.78 16.51 -7.27
C PHE A 25 1.97 17.78 -6.43
N TYR A 26 3.07 18.51 -6.64
CA TYR A 26 3.33 19.77 -5.93
C TYR A 26 2.29 20.84 -6.21
N ASN A 27 1.78 20.94 -7.44
CA ASN A 27 0.75 21.90 -7.79
C ASN A 27 -0.57 21.60 -7.05
N VAL A 28 -0.95 20.33 -6.95
CA VAL A 28 -2.13 19.94 -6.16
C VAL A 28 -1.89 20.20 -4.67
N ALA A 29 -0.71 19.87 -4.15
CA ALA A 29 -0.37 20.16 -2.76
C ALA A 29 -0.46 21.67 -2.48
N LYS A 30 0.11 22.54 -3.33
CA LYS A 30 0.02 24.01 -3.20
C LYS A 30 -1.41 24.49 -3.11
N ARG A 31 -2.30 23.95 -3.96
CA ARG A 31 -3.73 24.31 -3.97
C ARG A 31 -4.44 23.94 -2.66
N ILE A 32 -4.08 22.82 -2.02
CA ILE A 32 -4.79 22.30 -0.84
C ILE A 32 -4.16 22.77 0.47
N VAL A 33 -2.84 22.65 0.61
CA VAL A 33 -2.12 22.95 1.86
C VAL A 33 -1.44 24.33 1.86
N GLY A 34 -1.42 25.02 0.72
CA GLY A 34 -0.74 26.29 0.53
C GLY A 34 0.75 26.16 0.19
N ASP A 35 1.34 27.25 -0.32
CA ASP A 35 2.70 27.26 -0.87
C ASP A 35 3.76 26.80 0.11
N ASN A 36 3.71 27.31 1.35
CA ASN A 36 4.75 27.02 2.34
C ASN A 36 4.73 25.54 2.74
N ALA A 37 3.54 24.95 2.89
CA ALA A 37 3.42 23.55 3.29
C ALA A 37 3.74 22.61 2.13
N ALA A 38 3.45 23.00 0.88
CA ALA A 38 3.88 22.26 -0.30
C ALA A 38 5.40 22.34 -0.52
N GLN A 39 6.02 23.50 -0.27
CA GLN A 39 7.47 23.66 -0.33
C GLN A 39 8.21 22.71 0.64
N LEU A 40 7.59 22.40 1.79
CA LEU A 40 8.12 21.39 2.73
C LEU A 40 8.18 19.99 2.10
N LEU A 41 7.22 19.63 1.25
CA LEU A 41 7.22 18.36 0.52
C LEU A 41 8.32 18.34 -0.55
N GLU A 42 8.47 19.45 -1.25
CA GLU A 42 9.47 19.62 -2.31
C GLU A 42 10.91 19.52 -1.77
N ILE A 43 11.22 20.20 -0.66
CA ILE A 43 12.55 20.13 -0.01
C ILE A 43 12.88 18.70 0.45
N GLN A 44 11.87 17.94 0.87
CA GLN A 44 12.04 16.54 1.28
C GLN A 44 12.03 15.55 0.12
N SER A 45 11.90 16.02 -1.12
CA SER A 45 11.75 15.17 -2.31
C SER A 45 10.58 14.16 -2.16
N ILE A 46 9.50 14.57 -1.50
CA ILE A 46 8.25 13.81 -1.44
C ILE A 46 7.50 14.12 -2.74
N ARG A 47 7.71 13.30 -3.76
CA ARG A 47 7.39 13.61 -5.17
C ARG A 47 6.08 13.02 -5.64
N SER A 48 5.41 12.17 -4.86
CA SER A 48 4.19 11.47 -5.26
C SER A 48 3.26 11.23 -4.07
N PRO A 49 1.96 10.95 -4.30
CA PRO A 49 1.03 10.54 -3.26
C PRO A 49 1.55 9.36 -2.43
N ASP A 50 2.10 8.33 -3.07
CA ASP A 50 2.63 7.16 -2.37
C ASP A 50 3.77 7.56 -1.44
N SER A 51 4.77 8.30 -1.94
CA SER A 51 5.90 8.76 -1.10
C SER A 51 5.44 9.61 0.08
N PHE A 52 4.37 10.40 -0.10
CA PHE A 52 3.77 11.20 0.95
C PHE A 52 3.06 10.35 2.00
N LEU A 53 2.32 9.33 1.56
CA LEU A 53 1.66 8.38 2.45
C LEU A 53 2.67 7.55 3.26
N PHE A 54 3.78 7.14 2.65
CA PHE A 54 4.85 6.40 3.33
C PHE A 54 5.64 7.25 4.33
N MET A 55 5.65 8.58 4.20
CA MET A 55 6.33 9.46 5.14
C MET A 55 5.56 9.55 6.47
N PRO A 56 6.10 9.08 7.61
CA PRO A 56 5.37 9.04 8.88
C PRO A 56 5.20 10.44 9.50
N ASP A 57 6.24 11.28 9.45
CA ASP A 57 6.19 12.66 9.92
C ASP A 57 6.92 13.60 8.96
N VAL A 58 6.13 14.32 8.17
CA VAL A 58 6.60 15.32 7.19
C VAL A 58 7.26 16.52 7.87
N PHE A 59 7.00 16.76 9.15
CA PHE A 59 7.56 17.91 9.87
C PHE A 59 8.88 17.59 10.58
N ALA A 60 9.28 16.32 10.64
CA ALA A 60 10.49 15.91 11.36
C ALA A 60 11.74 16.64 10.87
N ILE A 61 11.83 16.93 9.57
CA ILE A 61 12.94 17.68 8.97
C ILE A 61 13.13 19.08 9.58
N LEU A 62 12.06 19.71 10.09
CA LEU A 62 12.12 21.05 10.68
C LEU A 62 12.88 21.07 12.02
N ASN A 63 13.14 19.91 12.63
CA ASN A 63 13.98 19.81 13.83
C ASN A 63 15.48 19.82 13.50
N ILE A 64 15.86 19.64 12.24
CA ILE A 64 17.26 19.63 11.81
C ILE A 64 17.83 21.05 11.81
N LYS A 65 19.04 21.22 12.35
CA LYS A 65 19.78 22.49 12.29
C LYS A 65 20.38 22.67 10.88
N CYS A 66 19.61 23.27 9.99
CA CYS A 66 20.03 23.55 8.61
C CYS A 66 19.58 24.96 8.22
N SER A 67 20.51 25.78 7.74
CA SER A 67 20.24 27.17 7.36
C SER A 67 19.23 27.28 6.22
N ALA A 68 19.25 26.33 5.28
CA ALA A 68 18.28 26.26 4.18
C ALA A 68 16.83 26.10 4.65
N LEU A 69 16.62 25.57 5.87
CA LEU A 69 15.28 25.39 6.45
C LEU A 69 14.81 26.60 7.27
N ASN A 70 15.67 27.58 7.59
CA ASN A 70 15.33 28.66 8.51
C ASN A 70 14.14 29.49 8.01
N LEU A 71 14.16 29.90 6.73
CA LEU A 71 13.06 30.63 6.11
C LEU A 71 11.76 29.83 6.15
N LEU A 72 11.83 28.51 5.96
CA LEU A 72 10.66 27.66 6.00
C LEU A 72 10.12 27.49 7.43
N LYS A 73 11.01 27.37 8.43
CA LYS A 73 10.64 27.31 9.85
C LYS A 73 9.93 28.58 10.29
N GLU A 74 10.40 29.76 9.89
CA GLU A 74 9.73 31.04 10.22
C GLU A 74 8.30 31.09 9.68
N LYS A 75 8.05 30.51 8.51
CA LYS A 75 6.72 30.47 7.91
C LYS A 75 5.81 29.42 8.55
N LEU A 76 6.33 28.22 8.82
CA LEU A 76 5.53 27.08 9.27
C LEU A 76 5.43 26.92 10.79
N CYS A 77 6.37 27.48 11.54
CA CYS A 77 6.50 27.30 12.98
C CYS A 77 6.28 28.60 13.75
N LEU A 78 6.03 28.45 15.04
CA LEU A 78 6.18 29.47 16.06
C LEU A 78 7.50 29.20 16.78
N LYS A 79 8.27 30.27 17.03
CA LYS A 79 9.50 30.19 17.80
C LYS A 79 9.17 30.48 19.27
N THR A 80 9.61 29.62 20.17
CA THR A 80 9.49 29.81 21.62
C THR A 80 10.66 30.63 22.16
N ASP A 81 10.53 31.16 23.38
CA ASP A 81 11.61 31.91 24.05
C ASP A 81 12.89 31.07 24.20
N ASP A 82 12.76 29.75 24.37
CA ASP A 82 13.87 28.78 24.42
C ASP A 82 14.51 28.45 23.04
N ASP A 83 14.26 29.25 22.00
CA ASP A 83 14.77 29.03 20.64
C ASP A 83 14.28 27.71 19.97
N LYS A 84 13.22 27.09 20.49
CA LYS A 84 12.58 25.90 19.89
C LYS A 84 11.51 26.30 18.88
N TYR A 85 11.33 25.46 17.86
CA TYR A 85 10.31 25.66 16.84
C TYR A 85 9.16 24.68 17.04
N ILE A 86 7.94 25.21 17.08
CA ILE A 86 6.69 24.43 17.16
C ILE A 86 5.89 24.68 15.89
N VAL A 87 5.60 23.65 15.10
CA VAL A 87 4.78 23.79 13.90
C VAL A 87 3.40 24.33 14.26
N LYS A 88 2.94 25.35 13.52
CA LYS A 88 1.62 25.96 13.70
C LYS A 88 0.52 24.89 13.61
N PRO A 89 -0.41 24.79 14.57
CA PRO A 89 -1.44 23.75 14.58
C PRO A 89 -2.28 23.71 13.30
N GLY A 90 -2.57 24.87 12.70
CA GLY A 90 -3.29 24.94 11.42
C GLY A 90 -2.55 24.26 10.28
N ILE A 91 -1.23 24.37 10.22
CA ILE A 91 -0.38 23.71 9.21
C ILE A 91 -0.41 22.19 9.40
N LYS A 92 -0.30 21.71 10.65
CA LYS A 92 -0.45 20.27 10.95
C LYS A 92 -1.83 19.76 10.53
N SER A 93 -2.88 20.51 10.87
CA SER A 93 -4.26 20.13 10.57
C SER A 93 -4.52 20.03 9.06
N ILE A 94 -4.06 21.00 8.26
CA ILE A 94 -4.29 20.98 6.81
C ILE A 94 -3.45 19.89 6.11
N MET A 95 -2.23 19.64 6.57
CA MET A 95 -1.40 18.55 6.02
C MET A 95 -2.00 17.18 6.34
N ASN A 96 -2.50 16.98 7.56
CA ASN A 96 -3.24 15.77 7.92
C ASN A 96 -4.50 15.61 7.09
N TYR A 97 -5.25 16.70 6.88
CA TYR A 97 -6.42 16.68 6.01
C TYR A 97 -6.07 16.27 4.57
N PHE A 98 -4.98 16.80 4.02
CA PHE A 98 -4.49 16.41 2.70
C PHE A 98 -4.10 14.94 2.62
N ARG A 99 -3.45 14.40 3.65
CA ARG A 99 -3.17 12.96 3.77
C ARG A 99 -4.44 12.12 3.76
N GLU A 100 -5.43 12.49 4.56
CA GLU A 100 -6.70 11.78 4.60
C GLU A 100 -7.45 11.84 3.26
N LEU A 101 -7.40 12.98 2.55
CA LEU A 101 -7.97 13.08 1.19
C LEU A 101 -7.35 12.05 0.24
N ILE A 102 -6.01 11.92 0.25
CA ILE A 102 -5.30 10.96 -0.60
C ILE A 102 -5.66 9.52 -0.21
N ILE A 103 -5.70 9.20 1.09
CA ILE A 103 -6.09 7.86 1.59
C ILE A 103 -7.52 7.52 1.13
N CYS A 104 -8.47 8.45 1.28
CA CYS A 104 -9.85 8.23 0.83
C CYS A 104 -9.93 8.02 -0.67
N LYS A 105 -9.19 8.81 -1.48
CA LYS A 105 -9.16 8.64 -2.94
C LYS A 105 -8.55 7.29 -3.34
N GLN A 106 -7.49 6.85 -2.68
CA GLN A 106 -6.89 5.53 -2.89
C GLN A 106 -7.89 4.40 -2.59
N ALA A 107 -8.64 4.52 -1.50
CA ALA A 107 -9.69 3.56 -1.15
C ALA A 107 -10.87 3.55 -2.15
N GLU A 108 -11.25 4.70 -2.71
CA GLU A 108 -12.27 4.79 -3.77
C GLU A 108 -11.83 4.03 -5.03
N VAL A 109 -10.59 4.25 -5.49
CA VAL A 109 -10.05 3.57 -6.67
C VAL A 109 -9.95 2.06 -6.45
N MET A 110 -9.46 1.62 -5.28
CA MET A 110 -9.39 0.19 -4.96
C MET A 110 -10.77 -0.49 -4.94
N LYS A 111 -11.81 0.19 -4.46
CA LYS A 111 -13.18 -0.33 -4.51
C LYS A 111 -13.61 -0.59 -5.95
N ILE A 112 -13.40 0.38 -6.85
CA ILE A 112 -13.77 0.26 -8.27
C ILE A 112 -13.07 -0.95 -8.91
N LEU A 113 -11.77 -1.11 -8.69
CA LEU A 113 -11.00 -2.25 -9.20
C LEU A 113 -11.54 -3.59 -8.67
N SER A 114 -11.91 -3.65 -7.39
CA SER A 114 -12.48 -4.87 -6.80
C SER A 114 -13.84 -5.26 -7.40
N TYR A 115 -14.65 -4.29 -7.85
CA TYR A 115 -15.92 -4.57 -8.53
C TYR A 115 -15.71 -5.09 -9.95
N GLN A 116 -14.75 -4.53 -10.69
CA GLN A 116 -14.45 -4.98 -12.05
C GLN A 116 -13.93 -6.41 -12.11
N ASN A 117 -13.10 -6.80 -11.13
CA ASN A 117 -12.59 -8.17 -11.03
C ASN A 117 -13.69 -9.21 -10.75
N LYS A 118 -14.77 -8.82 -10.04
CA LYS A 118 -15.91 -9.71 -9.76
C LYS A 118 -16.82 -9.94 -10.97
N LEU A 119 -16.95 -8.96 -11.87
CA LEU A 119 -17.74 -9.14 -13.10
C LEU A 119 -17.04 -10.01 -14.14
N SER A 120 -15.71 -10.07 -14.11
CA SER A 120 -14.92 -10.80 -15.12
C SER A 120 -14.83 -12.32 -14.88
N THR A 121 -15.38 -12.85 -13.77
CA THR A 121 -15.34 -14.29 -13.43
C THR A 121 -16.62 -15.06 -13.78
N SER A 122 -17.57 -14.47 -14.51
CA SER A 122 -18.89 -15.06 -14.78
C SER A 122 -19.15 -15.40 -16.25
N VAL A 123 -18.20 -16.03 -16.96
CA VAL A 123 -18.41 -16.73 -18.24
C VAL A 123 -17.25 -17.74 -18.33
N ILE A 124 -17.37 -19.08 -18.26
CA ILE A 124 -18.06 -20.05 -19.12
C ILE A 124 -17.98 -21.40 -18.35
N PRO A 125 -19.05 -22.22 -18.20
CA PRO A 125 -18.91 -23.60 -17.73
C PRO A 125 -18.22 -24.47 -18.80
N PRO A 126 -17.29 -25.37 -18.44
CA PRO A 126 -16.61 -26.22 -19.41
C PRO A 126 -17.61 -27.17 -20.07
N LEU A 127 -17.72 -27.06 -21.39
CA LEU A 127 -18.49 -27.96 -22.24
C LEU A 127 -17.78 -29.32 -22.27
N THR A 128 -18.28 -30.30 -21.52
CA THR A 128 -17.80 -31.69 -21.60
C THR A 128 -18.40 -32.38 -22.82
N THR A 129 -17.62 -32.44 -23.90
CA THR A 129 -17.93 -33.23 -25.10
C THR A 129 -17.29 -34.61 -24.99
N THR A 130 -18.15 -35.62 -24.76
CA THR A 130 -18.10 -37.05 -25.14
C THR A 130 -16.76 -37.79 -25.24
N SER A 131 -16.66 -38.93 -24.53
CA SER A 131 -16.38 -40.23 -25.15
C SER A 131 -16.87 -41.38 -24.27
N SER A 132 -17.72 -42.19 -24.87
CA SER A 132 -18.24 -43.47 -24.39
C SER A 132 -17.14 -44.53 -24.41
N THR A 133 -17.04 -45.33 -23.35
CA THR A 133 -16.51 -46.69 -23.45
C THR A 133 -17.24 -47.57 -22.45
N MET A 134 -17.94 -48.56 -22.98
CA MET A 134 -18.57 -49.62 -22.20
C MET A 134 -17.50 -50.55 -21.65
N SER A 135 -17.66 -50.96 -20.39
CA SER A 135 -17.40 -52.34 -19.96
C SER A 135 -18.04 -52.56 -18.59
N GLU A 136 -19.00 -53.47 -18.59
CA GLU A 136 -19.54 -54.18 -17.43
C GLU A 136 -18.41 -54.95 -16.73
N ASN A 137 -18.38 -55.04 -15.40
CA ASN A 137 -19.03 -56.15 -14.69
C ASN A 137 -18.62 -56.22 -13.19
N SER A 138 -19.64 -56.45 -12.36
CA SER A 138 -19.65 -57.22 -11.09
C SER A 138 -19.04 -56.69 -9.77
N SER A 139 -19.96 -56.30 -8.88
CA SER A 139 -20.27 -56.99 -7.60
C SER A 139 -19.40 -56.78 -6.33
N SER A 140 -19.96 -55.95 -5.43
CA SER A 140 -20.31 -56.28 -4.02
C SER A 140 -19.40 -55.90 -2.84
N GLN A 141 -20.09 -55.48 -1.77
CA GLN A 141 -19.74 -55.33 -0.32
C GLN A 141 -19.23 -53.94 0.12
N GLN A 142 -20.06 -53.13 0.83
CA GLN A 142 -20.23 -53.06 2.31
C GLN A 142 -18.93 -52.66 3.02
N GLN A 143 -18.82 -51.78 4.02
CA GLN A 143 -19.71 -50.93 4.82
C GLN A 143 -18.75 -50.07 5.69
N GLN A 144 -19.24 -48.92 6.18
CA GLN A 144 -18.91 -48.31 7.49
C GLN A 144 -17.50 -47.68 7.77
N SER A 145 -17.57 -46.35 7.96
CA SER A 145 -17.21 -45.54 9.14
C SER A 145 -15.80 -45.58 9.79
N LEU A 146 -15.50 -44.39 10.33
CA LEU A 146 -14.65 -44.04 11.48
C LEU A 146 -13.21 -43.57 11.23
N LEU A 147 -13.05 -42.29 11.59
CA LEU A 147 -11.96 -41.66 12.33
C LEU A 147 -10.56 -42.30 12.26
N SER A 148 -9.60 -41.50 11.81
CA SER A 148 -8.23 -41.59 12.29
C SER A 148 -7.79 -40.19 12.71
N SER A 149 -7.84 -39.99 14.02
CA SER A 149 -7.07 -39.00 14.76
C SER A 149 -5.58 -39.25 14.51
N THR A 150 -4.88 -38.25 13.99
CA THR A 150 -3.45 -38.10 14.21
C THR A 150 -3.24 -36.72 14.84
N THR A 151 -2.90 -36.79 16.12
CA THR A 151 -2.27 -35.75 16.92
C THR A 151 -1.01 -35.27 16.22
N ASP A 152 -1.03 -34.03 15.74
CA ASP A 152 0.19 -33.28 15.45
C ASP A 152 0.18 -31.97 16.22
N LEU A 153 1.39 -31.62 16.66
CA LEU A 153 1.73 -30.64 17.67
C LEU A 153 1.02 -29.29 17.48
N VAL A 154 0.49 -28.79 18.59
CA VAL A 154 0.06 -27.41 18.78
C VAL A 154 1.26 -26.49 18.56
N GLN A 155 1.36 -25.93 17.36
CA GLN A 155 2.13 -24.71 17.11
C GLN A 155 1.22 -23.53 17.42
N PRO A 156 1.62 -22.56 18.26
CA PRO A 156 0.76 -21.44 18.59
C PRO A 156 0.57 -20.59 17.33
N SER A 157 -0.61 -20.69 16.73
CA SER A 157 -1.08 -19.75 15.72
C SER A 157 -1.16 -18.38 16.36
N THR A 158 -0.08 -17.60 16.25
CA THR A 158 -0.15 -16.16 16.45
C THR A 158 -1.12 -15.65 15.39
N THR A 159 -2.36 -15.37 15.79
CA THR A 159 -3.32 -14.66 14.95
C THR A 159 -2.70 -13.31 14.63
N MET A 160 -2.06 -13.22 13.47
CA MET A 160 -1.51 -11.97 12.98
C MET A 160 -2.64 -10.97 12.86
N SER A 161 -2.36 -9.74 13.30
CA SER A 161 -3.31 -8.65 13.22
C SER A 161 -3.79 -8.48 11.78
N VAL A 162 -5.04 -8.06 11.57
CA VAL A 162 -5.59 -7.77 10.24
C VAL A 162 -4.69 -6.78 9.47
N ASP A 163 -3.98 -5.90 10.19
CA ASP A 163 -2.98 -4.97 9.63
C ASP A 163 -1.73 -5.67 9.09
N GLU A 164 -1.24 -6.70 9.78
CA GLU A 164 -0.03 -7.43 9.38
C GLU A 164 -0.30 -8.33 8.16
N HIS A 165 -1.49 -8.91 8.07
CA HIS A 165 -1.88 -9.68 6.89
C HIS A 165 -2.00 -8.80 5.64
N TYR A 166 -2.45 -7.55 5.81
CA TYR A 166 -2.51 -6.58 4.74
C TYR A 166 -1.11 -6.13 4.30
N HIS A 167 -0.22 -5.84 5.25
CA HIS A 167 1.17 -5.46 4.97
C HIS A 167 1.94 -6.58 4.26
N ARG A 168 1.77 -7.83 4.72
CA ARG A 168 2.38 -9.01 4.08
C ARG A 168 1.90 -9.17 2.64
N ASN A 169 0.60 -9.06 2.39
CA ASN A 169 0.05 -9.19 1.03
C ASN A 169 0.49 -8.05 0.11
N PHE A 170 0.61 -6.83 0.64
CA PHE A 170 1.15 -5.69 -0.11
C PHE A 170 2.61 -5.91 -0.53
N ILE A 171 3.45 -6.39 0.39
CA ILE A 171 4.86 -6.72 0.09
C ILE A 171 4.93 -7.83 -0.97
N ILE A 172 4.18 -8.91 -0.81
CA ILE A 172 4.16 -10.03 -1.77
C ILE A 172 3.73 -9.53 -3.16
N ASN A 173 2.65 -8.77 -3.25
CA ASN A 173 2.17 -8.27 -4.54
C ASN A 173 3.15 -7.27 -5.18
N SER A 174 3.81 -6.44 -4.38
CA SER A 174 4.81 -5.50 -4.87
C SER A 174 6.03 -6.22 -5.43
N ILE A 175 6.49 -7.28 -4.75
CA ILE A 175 7.60 -8.12 -5.21
C ILE A 175 7.20 -8.88 -6.47
N SER A 176 6.01 -9.50 -6.51
CA SER A 176 5.55 -10.24 -7.70
C SER A 176 5.43 -9.34 -8.92
N ASN A 177 4.82 -8.16 -8.77
CA ASN A 177 4.68 -7.19 -9.86
C ASN A 177 6.03 -6.65 -10.34
N TRP A 178 6.97 -6.45 -9.41
CA TRP A 178 8.34 -6.10 -9.75
C TRP A 178 9.06 -7.26 -10.48
N CYS A 179 8.93 -8.50 -10.02
CA CYS A 179 9.50 -9.68 -10.66
C CYS A 179 8.94 -9.93 -12.05
N GLU A 180 7.63 -9.75 -12.28
CA GLU A 180 7.03 -9.84 -13.62
C GLU A 180 7.63 -8.81 -14.59
N LYS A 181 7.90 -7.60 -14.09
CA LYS A 181 8.50 -6.51 -14.88
C LYS A 181 9.98 -6.74 -15.20
N PHE A 182 10.69 -7.53 -14.40
CA PHE A 182 12.14 -7.78 -14.52
C PHE A 182 12.48 -9.26 -14.77
N SER A 183 11.50 -10.06 -15.22
CA SER A 183 11.51 -11.53 -15.22
C SER A 183 12.66 -12.18 -16.02
N SER A 184 13.40 -11.42 -16.83
CA SER A 184 14.58 -11.92 -17.53
C SER A 184 15.90 -11.85 -16.72
N LYS A 185 15.94 -11.29 -15.50
CA LYS A 185 17.21 -10.97 -14.81
C LYS A 185 17.33 -11.37 -13.33
N ILE A 186 16.41 -12.15 -12.75
CA ILE A 186 16.44 -12.44 -11.31
C ILE A 186 16.21 -13.92 -11.02
N SER A 187 17.08 -14.51 -10.21
CA SER A 187 16.96 -15.87 -9.68
C SER A 187 16.78 -15.85 -8.15
N LEU A 188 15.73 -16.50 -7.65
CA LEU A 188 15.53 -16.73 -6.22
C LEU A 188 16.30 -17.99 -5.78
N ILE A 189 17.14 -17.89 -4.75
CA ILE A 189 17.84 -19.04 -4.15
C ILE A 189 17.28 -19.25 -2.75
N GLU A 190 16.76 -20.45 -2.49
CA GLU A 190 16.14 -20.80 -1.20
C GLU A 190 17.23 -21.15 -0.17
N GLY A 191 17.21 -20.46 0.97
CA GLY A 191 18.11 -20.66 2.11
C GLY A 191 17.37 -20.45 3.43
N SER A 192 17.99 -20.81 4.55
CA SER A 192 17.39 -20.77 5.90
C SER A 192 16.95 -19.38 6.36
N ASP A 193 17.50 -18.34 5.75
CA ASP A 193 17.03 -16.95 5.83
C ASP A 193 16.83 -16.46 4.39
N TYR A 194 15.66 -15.94 4.06
CA TYR A 194 15.36 -15.47 2.69
C TYR A 194 16.16 -14.19 2.39
N TYR A 195 17.12 -14.25 1.49
CA TYR A 195 17.81 -13.08 0.94
C TYR A 195 17.61 -12.99 -0.58
N LEU A 196 17.28 -11.78 -1.06
CA LEU A 196 17.18 -11.49 -2.49
C LEU A 196 18.55 -11.04 -3.00
N ILE A 197 19.14 -11.79 -3.93
CA ILE A 197 20.38 -11.40 -4.61
C ILE A 197 20.04 -10.91 -6.02
N LEU A 198 20.37 -9.66 -6.32
CA LEU A 198 20.29 -9.07 -7.65
C LEU A 198 21.60 -9.31 -8.39
N THR A 199 21.60 -10.18 -9.39
CA THR A 199 22.74 -10.38 -10.30
C THR A 199 22.52 -9.62 -11.60
N SER A 200 23.43 -8.70 -11.92
CA SER A 200 23.49 -8.09 -13.25
C SER A 200 24.09 -9.11 -14.21
N LEU A 201 23.28 -9.68 -15.10
CA LEU A 201 23.80 -10.34 -16.31
C LEU A 201 24.42 -9.25 -17.19
N ASN A 202 25.74 -9.13 -17.15
CA ASN A 202 26.47 -8.44 -18.21
C ASN A 202 26.44 -9.36 -19.43
N ASP A 203 25.73 -8.92 -20.47
CA ASP A 203 25.72 -9.58 -21.77
C ASP A 203 27.17 -9.66 -22.29
N THR A 204 27.66 -10.88 -22.50
CA THR A 204 28.89 -11.18 -23.27
C THR A 204 28.52 -12.03 -24.46
#